data_AF-A0A6X7QZN3-F1
#
_entry.id   AF-A0A6X7QZN3-F1
#
_cell.length_a   1.000
_cell.length_b   1.000
_cell.length_c   1.000
_cell.angle_alpha   90.00
_cell.angle_beta   90.00
_cell.angle_gamma   90.00
#
_symmetry.space_group_name_H-M   'P 1'
#
loop_
_entity.id
_entity.type
_entity.pdbx_description
1 polymer ?
#
loop_
_entity_poly.entity_id
_entity_poly.type
_entity_poly.pdbx_seq_one_letter_code
_entity_poly.pdbx_strand_id
1 'polypeptide(L)' 'ERNLAVVEGFISRLEVLDYDTQAAIHTGQIRAELARKGTPVGPYDQMIAGHAGSRGLVVVTNNLREFERIPGIRIEDWC' A
#
# COMPACT_ATOMS: atom_id res chain seq x y z
N GLU A 1 11.41 -21.10 -11.01
CA GLU A 1 12.56 -20.33 -11.51
C GLU A 1 12.18 -19.17 -12.44
N ARG A 2 11.46 -19.38 -13.56
CA ARG A 2 11.17 -18.30 -14.53
C ARG A 2 10.45 -17.07 -13.95
N ASN A 3 9.53 -17.24 -13.00
CA ASN A 3 8.82 -16.11 -12.38
C ASN A 3 9.74 -15.28 -11.46
N LEU A 4 10.66 -15.95 -10.74
CA LEU A 4 11.58 -15.27 -9.84
C LEU A 4 12.55 -14.36 -10.62
N ALA A 5 13.11 -14.86 -11.73
CA ALA A 5 14.02 -14.07 -12.57
C ALA A 5 13.33 -12.83 -13.18
N VAL A 6 12.03 -12.92 -13.52
CA VAL A 6 11.25 -11.77 -14.00
C VAL A 6 11.03 -10.75 -12.87
N VAL A 7 10.70 -11.22 -11.67
CA VAL A 7 10.50 -10.38 -10.49
C VAL A 7 11.81 -9.69 -10.07
N GLU A 8 12.94 -10.41 -10.02
CA GLU A 8 14.26 -9.84 -9.73
C GLU A 8 14.67 -8.78 -10.75
N GLY A 9 14.47 -9.08 -12.04
CA GLY A 9 14.69 -8.14 -13.12
C GLY A 9 13.84 -6.88 -12.96
N PHE A 10 12.57 -7.01 -12.58
CA PHE A 10 11.68 -5.88 -12.32
C PHE A 10 12.15 -5.03 -11.13
N ILE A 11 12.43 -5.67 -10.00
CA ILE A 11 12.83 -5.00 -8.76
C ILE A 11 14.17 -4.26 -8.92
N SER A 12 15.10 -4.75 -9.75
CA SER A 12 16.40 -4.11 -9.99
C SER A 12 16.35 -2.67 -10.51
N ARG A 13 15.20 -2.23 -11.05
CA ARG A 13 14.98 -0.88 -11.59
C ARG A 13 14.18 0.03 -10.64
N LEU A 14 13.84 -0.46 -9.46
CA LEU A 14 13.00 0.22 -8.49
C LEU A 14 13.74 0.35 -7.16
N GLU A 15 13.39 1.38 -6.40
CA GLU A 15 13.79 1.46 -5.00
C GLU A 15 12.85 0.58 -4.16
N VAL A 16 13.42 -0.41 -3.47
CA VAL A 16 12.67 -1.26 -2.53
C VAL A 16 12.80 -0.67 -1.15
N LEU A 17 11.67 -0.24 -0.59
CA LEU A 17 11.62 0.36 0.73
C LEU A 17 11.27 -0.71 1.77
N ASP A 18 12.04 -0.75 2.86
CA ASP A 18 11.73 -1.61 3.99
C ASP A 18 10.47 -1.13 4.72
N TYR A 19 9.68 -2.07 5.20
CA TYR A 19 8.52 -1.81 6.02
C TYR A 19 8.94 -1.58 7.48
N ASP A 20 9.06 -0.31 7.86
CA ASP A 20 9.55 0.13 9.16
C ASP A 20 8.43 0.35 10.21
N THR A 21 8.81 0.78 11.41
CA THR A 21 7.88 1.06 12.50
C THR A 21 6.89 2.18 12.16
N GLN A 22 7.29 3.19 11.39
CA GLN A 22 6.39 4.29 11.02
C GLN A 22 5.31 3.80 10.05
N ALA A 23 5.67 2.93 9.10
CA ALA A 23 4.72 2.24 8.25
C ALA A 23 3.75 1.39 9.08
N ALA A 24 4.25 0.63 10.06
CA ALA A 24 3.41 -0.17 10.96
C ALA A 24 2.39 0.65 11.75
N ILE A 25 2.78 1.81 12.26
CA ILE A 25 1.90 2.73 12.99
C ILE A 25 0.77 3.23 12.07
N HIS A 26 1.11 3.69 10.86
CA HIS A 26 0.12 4.18 9.89
C HIS A 26 -0.86 3.08 9.46
N THR A 27 -0.37 1.86 9.22
CA THR A 27 -1.22 0.70 8.93
C THR A 27 -2.19 0.42 10.07
N GLY A 28 -1.74 0.51 11.33
CA GLY A 28 -2.59 0.33 12.50
C GLY A 28 -3.72 1.37 12.58
N GLN A 29 -3.42 2.63 12.27
CA GLN A 29 -4.40 3.71 12.21
C GLN A 29 -5.44 3.47 11.12
N ILE A 30 -4.98 3.13 9.90
CA ILE A 30 -5.86 2.77 8.77
C ILE A 30 -6.78 1.62 9.15
N ARG A 31 -6.22 0.54 9.71
CA ARG A 31 -6.99 -0.64 10.12
C ARG A 31 -8.05 -0.31 11.16
N ALA A 32 -7.71 0.49 12.17
CA ALA A 32 -8.65 0.92 13.19
C ALA A 32 -9.79 1.76 12.60
N GLU A 33 -9.47 2.64 11.65
CA GLU A 33 -10.48 3.48 11.01
C GLU A 33 -11.42 2.70 10.07
N LEU A 34 -10.87 1.80 9.25
CA LEU A 34 -11.68 0.95 8.38
C LEU A 34 -12.58 0.01 9.19
N ALA A 35 -12.08 -0.53 10.30
CA ALA A 35 -12.88 -1.34 11.22
C ALA A 35 -14.04 -0.53 11.82
N ARG A 36 -13.78 0.72 12.25
CA ARG A 36 -14.82 1.64 12.75
C ARG A 36 -15.88 1.96 11.69
N LYS A 37 -15.50 2.05 10.41
CA LYS A 37 -16.42 2.33 9.29
C LYS A 37 -17.16 1.09 8.78
N GLY A 38 -16.75 -0.12 9.19
CA GLY A 38 -17.31 -1.36 8.67
C GLY A 38 -16.95 -1.63 7.20
N THR A 39 -15.84 -1.05 6.72
CA THR A 39 -15.39 -1.16 5.32
C THR A 39 -14.01 -1.83 5.25
N PRO A 40 -13.93 -3.16 5.45
CA PRO A 40 -12.65 -3.84 5.41
C PRO A 40 -12.00 -3.72 4.02
N VAL A 41 -10.69 -3.53 4.03
CA VAL A 41 -9.79 -3.59 2.86
C VAL A 41 -8.82 -4.75 3.10
N GLY A 42 -8.26 -5.35 2.06
CA GLY A 42 -7.27 -6.43 2.20
C GLY A 42 -6.12 -6.07 3.16
N PRO A 43 -5.59 -7.03 3.96
CA PRO A 43 -4.55 -6.72 4.95
C PRO A 43 -3.25 -6.21 4.31
N TYR A 44 -2.89 -6.70 3.12
CA TYR A 44 -1.72 -6.20 2.40
C TYR A 44 -1.95 -4.81 1.80
N ASP A 45 -3.15 -4.52 1.31
CA ASP A 45 -3.51 -3.19 0.81
C ASP A 45 -3.47 -2.15 1.93
N GLN A 46 -3.90 -2.52 3.15
CA GLN A 46 -3.71 -1.69 4.35
C GLN A 46 -2.23 -1.44 4.65
N MET A 47 -1.37 -2.45 4.53
CA MET A 47 0.07 -2.31 4.76
C MET A 47 0.72 -1.42 3.69
N ILE A 48 0.40 -1.61 2.42
CA ILE A 48 0.90 -0.79 1.31
C ILE A 48 0.46 0.67 1.49
N ALA A 49 -0.81 0.90 1.81
CA ALA A 49 -1.33 2.23 2.08
C ALA A 49 -0.69 2.89 3.30
N GLY A 50 -0.49 2.14 4.40
CA GLY A 50 0.18 2.64 5.60
C GLY A 50 1.65 2.99 5.34
N HIS A 51 2.34 2.18 4.53
CA HIS A 51 3.72 2.44 4.13
C HIS A 51 3.85 3.66 3.22
N ALA A 52 2.96 3.82 2.25
CA ALA A 52 2.93 5.00 1.40
C ALA A 52 2.57 6.26 2.20
N GLY A 53 1.59 6.15 3.12
CA GLY A 53 1.17 7.23 4.01
C GLY A 53 2.29 7.70 4.93
N SER A 54 3.04 6.78 5.54
CA SER A 54 4.15 7.12 6.45
C SER A 54 5.30 7.85 5.77
N ARG A 55 5.43 7.70 4.45
CA ARG A 55 6.47 8.34 3.64
C ARG A 55 5.98 9.50 2.79
N GLY A 56 4.69 9.84 2.87
CA GLY A 56 4.10 10.86 2.01
C GLY A 56 4.31 10.54 0.54
N LEU A 57 4.01 9.31 0.12
CA LEU A 57 4.07 8.84 -1.27
C LEU A 57 2.67 8.75 -1.89
N VAL A 58 2.60 8.40 -3.18
CA VAL A 58 1.36 8.14 -3.92
C VAL A 58 1.31 6.64 -4.21
N VAL A 59 0.15 6.01 -3.99
CA VAL A 59 -0.06 4.61 -4.36
C VAL A 59 -0.59 4.57 -5.80
N VAL A 60 0.20 4.00 -6.71
CA VAL A 60 -0.27 3.66 -8.05
C VAL A 60 -0.97 2.31 -7.98
N THR A 61 -2.25 2.24 -8.34
CA THR A 61 -3.05 1.01 -8.20
C THR A 61 -4.13 0.89 -9.27
N ASN A 62 -4.36 -0.34 -9.72
CA ASN A 62 -5.54 -0.68 -10.52
C ASN A 62 -6.73 -1.13 -9.64
N ASN A 63 -6.58 -1.15 -8.30
CA ASN A 63 -7.63 -1.48 -7.33
C ASN A 63 -8.18 -0.22 -6.67
N LEU A 64 -8.56 0.78 -7.46
CA LEU A 64 -9.05 2.08 -6.97
C LEU A 64 -10.16 1.91 -5.92
N ARG A 65 -11.10 0.99 -6.16
CA ARG A 65 -12.26 0.77 -5.29
C ARG A 65 -11.92 0.44 -3.83
N GLU A 66 -10.81 -0.26 -3.58
CA GLU A 66 -10.36 -0.55 -2.21
C GLU A 66 -9.58 0.62 -1.62
N PHE A 67 -8.64 1.19 -2.38
CA PHE A 67 -7.78 2.26 -1.89
C PHE A 67 -8.54 3.58 -1.66
N GLU A 68 -9.60 3.88 -2.41
CA GLU A 68 -10.49 5.03 -2.19
C GLU A 68 -11.17 5.01 -0.81
N ARG A 69 -11.31 3.84 -0.18
CA ARG A 69 -11.89 3.71 1.16
C ARG A 69 -10.92 4.12 2.26
N ILE A 70 -9.62 4.18 1.95
CA ILE A 70 -8.58 4.54 2.88
C ILE A 70 -8.44 6.06 2.89
N PRO A 71 -8.77 6.73 4.00
CA PRO A 71 -8.68 8.19 4.05
C PRO A 71 -7.23 8.64 4.18
N GLY A 72 -6.93 9.81 3.60
CA GLY A 72 -5.63 10.47 3.77
C GLY A 72 -4.48 9.92 2.94
N ILE A 73 -4.72 8.93 2.07
CA ILE A 73 -3.73 8.49 1.08
C ILE A 73 -3.96 9.16 -0.27
N ARG A 74 -2.88 9.30 -1.06
CA ARG A 74 -2.96 9.77 -2.45
C ARG A 74 -2.85 8.56 -3.36
N ILE A 75 -3.70 8.51 -4.38
CA ILE A 75 -3.77 7.40 -5.32
C ILE A 75 -3.74 7.90 -6.76
N GLU A 76 -3.16 7.11 -7.65
CA GLU A 76 -3.17 7.32 -9.10
C GLU A 76 -3.52 6.02 -9.82
N ASP A 77 -4.24 6.14 -10.92
CA ASP A 77 -4.47 5.05 -11.88
C ASP A 77 -3.67 5.33 -13.15
N TRP A 78 -2.92 4.32 -13.60
CA TRP A 78 -2.12 4.38 -14.82
C TRP A 78 -2.65 3.41 -15.89
N CYS A 79 -3.82 2.79 -15.68
CA CYS A 79 -4.46 1.82 -16.57
C CYS A 79 -5.64 2.40 -17.38
#